data_AF-A0A523FUW0-F1
#
_entry.id   AF-A0A523FUW0-F1
#
_cell.length_a   1.000
_cell.length_b   1.000
_cell.length_c   1.000
_cell.angle_alpha   90.00
_cell.angle_beta   90.00
_cell.angle_gamma   90.00
#
_symmetry.space_group_name_H-M   'P 1'
#
loop_
_entity.id
_entity.type
_entity.pdbx_description
1 polymer ?
#
loop_
_entity_poly.entity_id
_entity_poly.type
_entity_poly.pdbx_seq_one_letter_code
_entity_poly.pdbx_strand_id
1 'polypeptide(L)'
;MTGTGFWANFRPRAGRGTGGPGTAGLAALMALALAGPLSGCATNPATGERMMTFLSPEEEARIGAREHRKLMPAFGGAINDADLQRYVSSVGTLLARTSELPKLRFTFTVLNTGMINAFALPGGYVYITRGLLALANSEAEIAGVLAHEIGHVTARHAAQRHSRSVFAGIGATAIGILTGSGDLARLTGSRLGSYLRGYSREQEFEADKLGIRYLKRAGFDPQAMADFLSSLRAHARLAARLAGRSPSAVDQSNIMSTHPRTLERVARAAREAGGIQHPNPIVGRDVYLRKIGGMIYGDTPEQGFVRGRDFLHPDMRIRFRVPRGFHMVNQPSQVLAKGPDGMVIIFSAASRAGRRSPYDYLVNVWAPNLRLTELDSSSINGMAAAGGAARVRSRRGITNLRLVAIRRGVRMYRFMFTGPGGSSQRLYDAYRETVTSFRGVSPSVAQGWRPYRIRIVRVRRGDTVARLARRMAVDRFAEEHFRVINGLGPRDRLIPGQRVKIVTSGRRRGS
;
A
#
# COMPACT_ATOMS: atom_id res chain seq x y z
N MET A 1 -67.77 24.78 38.60
CA MET A 1 -66.57 24.87 37.73
C MET A 1 -65.58 23.84 38.23
N THR A 2 -65.26 22.89 37.37
CA THR A 2 -64.82 21.51 37.62
C THR A 2 -63.44 21.41 38.28
N GLY A 3 -63.16 20.66 39.35
CA GLY A 3 -63.89 19.58 40.01
C GLY A 3 -62.92 18.42 40.28
N THR A 4 -62.23 18.47 41.44
CA THR A 4 -61.39 17.40 42.01
C THR A 4 -62.21 16.16 42.36
N GLY A 5 -61.62 14.95 42.28
CA GLY A 5 -62.24 13.74 42.82
C GLY A 5 -61.34 12.52 42.79
N PHE A 6 -61.10 11.94 43.96
CA PHE A 6 -60.30 10.74 44.23
C PHE A 6 -61.24 9.66 44.81
N TRP A 7 -60.91 8.38 44.54
CA TRP A 7 -61.32 7.11 45.19
C TRP A 7 -62.55 6.30 44.71
N ALA A 8 -62.21 5.06 44.31
CA ALA A 8 -62.77 3.74 44.68
C ALA A 8 -63.74 2.96 43.73
N ASN A 9 -63.22 1.78 43.31
CA ASN A 9 -63.83 0.45 43.13
C ASN A 9 -65.05 0.21 42.20
N PHE A 10 -64.92 -0.72 41.24
CA PHE A 10 -65.62 -2.03 41.20
C PHE A 10 -65.13 -2.91 40.02
N ARG A 11 -65.02 -4.24 40.25
CA ARG A 11 -64.58 -5.33 39.34
C ARG A 11 -65.71 -5.78 38.36
N PRO A 12 -65.60 -6.93 37.66
CA PRO A 12 -64.91 -7.20 36.39
C PRO A 12 -65.89 -7.57 35.26
N ARG A 13 -65.46 -7.58 33.99
CA ARG A 13 -66.20 -8.30 32.92
C ARG A 13 -65.27 -9.08 32.00
N ALA A 14 -65.73 -10.29 31.71
CA ALA A 14 -64.98 -11.42 31.21
C ALA A 14 -64.72 -11.39 29.69
N GLY A 15 -63.76 -12.23 29.30
CA GLY A 15 -63.14 -12.36 27.99
C GLY A 15 -64.04 -12.57 26.78
N ARG A 16 -63.48 -12.22 25.62
CA ARG A 16 -63.75 -12.85 24.33
C ARG A 16 -62.43 -13.11 23.61
N GLY A 17 -62.40 -14.25 22.92
CA GLY A 17 -61.21 -15.04 22.62
C GLY A 17 -60.29 -14.48 21.56
N THR A 18 -59.02 -14.78 21.73
CA THR A 18 -57.94 -14.60 20.76
C THR A 18 -57.94 -15.75 19.76
N GLY A 19 -58.41 -15.49 18.53
CA GLY A 19 -58.07 -16.31 17.36
C GLY A 19 -56.76 -15.80 16.77
N GLY A 20 -55.64 -16.45 17.08
CA GLY A 20 -54.35 -16.11 16.48
C GLY A 20 -54.29 -16.55 15.02
N PRO A 21 -53.77 -15.73 14.08
CA PRO A 21 -53.53 -16.17 12.72
C PRO A 21 -52.40 -17.22 12.71
N GLY A 22 -52.67 -18.33 12.02
CA GLY A 22 -51.86 -19.53 12.02
C GLY A 22 -50.43 -19.36 11.48
N THR A 23 -49.55 -20.19 12.03
CA THR A 23 -48.13 -20.38 11.71
C THR A 23 -47.84 -20.74 10.24
N ALA A 24 -48.85 -20.97 9.42
CA ALA A 24 -48.71 -21.32 8.01
C ALA A 24 -48.24 -20.15 7.11
N GLY A 25 -48.48 -18.89 7.50
CA GLY A 25 -48.05 -17.72 6.70
C GLY A 25 -46.55 -17.41 6.80
N LEU A 26 -45.91 -17.74 7.93
CA LEU A 26 -44.48 -17.50 8.19
C LEU A 26 -43.57 -18.55 7.54
N ALA A 27 -44.04 -19.79 7.38
CA ALA A 27 -43.29 -20.84 6.71
C ALA A 27 -43.14 -20.60 5.20
N ALA A 28 -44.17 -20.05 4.54
CA ALA A 28 -44.13 -19.74 3.11
C ALA A 28 -43.18 -18.57 2.77
N LEU A 29 -43.05 -17.58 3.67
CA LEU A 29 -42.10 -16.47 3.51
C LEU A 29 -40.64 -16.88 3.79
N MET A 30 -40.40 -17.89 4.64
CA MET A 30 -39.05 -18.46 4.82
C MET A 30 -38.63 -19.40 3.67
N ALA A 31 -39.57 -20.10 3.04
CA ALA A 31 -39.26 -20.96 1.89
C ALA A 31 -38.88 -20.16 0.63
N LEU A 32 -39.44 -18.95 0.43
CA LEU A 32 -39.03 -18.07 -0.67
C LEU A 32 -37.66 -17.38 -0.46
N ALA A 33 -37.16 -17.31 0.78
CA ALA A 33 -35.83 -16.76 1.08
C ALA A 33 -34.68 -17.75 0.80
N LEU A 34 -34.99 -19.05 0.63
CA LEU A 34 -34.03 -20.12 0.32
C LEU A 34 -33.97 -20.49 -1.16
N ALA A 35 -34.85 -19.93 -2.00
CA ALA A 35 -34.86 -20.11 -3.45
C ALA A 35 -34.16 -18.96 -4.20
N GLY A 36 -33.21 -18.26 -3.56
CA GLY A 36 -32.28 -17.38 -4.27
C GLY A 36 -31.36 -18.22 -5.17
N PRO A 37 -30.98 -17.74 -6.35
CA PRO A 37 -30.30 -18.59 -7.32
C PRO A 37 -28.97 -19.08 -6.74
N LEU A 38 -28.74 -20.40 -6.81
CA LEU A 38 -27.46 -21.09 -6.59
C LEU A 38 -26.35 -20.66 -7.60
N SER A 39 -26.47 -19.47 -8.21
CA SER A 39 -25.58 -18.89 -9.22
C SER A 39 -24.22 -18.43 -8.69
N GLY A 40 -23.87 -18.77 -7.45
CA GLY A 40 -22.56 -18.43 -6.87
C GLY A 40 -21.41 -19.26 -7.43
N CYS A 41 -21.68 -20.41 -8.06
CA CYS A 41 -20.66 -21.26 -8.66
C CYS A 41 -20.53 -20.94 -10.16
N ALA A 42 -19.41 -20.32 -10.54
CA ALA A 42 -19.03 -20.08 -11.93
C ALA A 42 -17.78 -20.89 -12.29
N THR A 43 -17.55 -21.16 -13.57
CA THR A 43 -16.27 -21.73 -14.03
C THR A 43 -15.30 -20.59 -14.33
N ASN A 44 -14.10 -20.65 -13.77
CA ASN A 44 -13.06 -19.68 -14.02
C ASN A 44 -12.55 -19.82 -15.47
N PRO A 45 -12.69 -18.79 -16.32
CA PRO A 45 -12.32 -18.88 -17.73
C PRO A 45 -10.82 -19.09 -17.95
N ALA A 46 -9.97 -18.72 -17.00
CA ALA A 46 -8.51 -18.84 -17.12
C ALA A 46 -7.99 -20.24 -16.71
N THR A 47 -8.66 -20.87 -15.75
CA THR A 47 -8.17 -22.10 -15.11
C THR A 47 -9.06 -23.31 -15.33
N GLY A 48 -10.31 -23.12 -15.73
CA GLY A 48 -11.30 -24.18 -15.86
C GLY A 48 -11.85 -24.68 -14.52
N GLU A 49 -11.39 -24.15 -13.39
CA GLU A 49 -11.82 -24.56 -12.05
C GLU A 49 -13.13 -23.89 -11.64
N ARG A 50 -13.89 -24.53 -10.74
CA ARG A 50 -15.08 -23.92 -10.14
C ARG A 50 -14.65 -22.82 -9.18
N MET A 51 -15.14 -21.61 -9.39
CA MET A 51 -14.96 -20.46 -8.50
C MET A 51 -16.29 -20.06 -7.86
N MET A 52 -16.22 -19.59 -6.62
CA MET A 52 -17.35 -18.96 -5.96
C MET A 52 -17.24 -17.44 -6.12
N THR A 53 -18.11 -16.86 -6.94
CA THR A 53 -18.23 -15.40 -7.09
C THR A 53 -19.68 -15.02 -7.32
N PHE A 54 -20.12 -13.97 -6.62
CA PHE A 54 -21.47 -13.40 -6.77
C PHE A 54 -21.48 -12.11 -7.60
N LEU A 55 -20.31 -11.65 -8.05
CA LEU A 55 -20.20 -10.46 -8.88
C LEU A 55 -20.29 -10.82 -10.36
N SER A 56 -21.11 -10.09 -11.12
CA SER A 56 -21.06 -10.11 -12.58
C SER A 56 -19.82 -9.36 -13.11
N PRO A 57 -19.37 -9.63 -14.35
CA PRO A 57 -18.31 -8.85 -14.99
C PRO A 57 -18.61 -7.33 -15.04
N GLU A 58 -19.86 -6.95 -15.25
CA GLU A 58 -20.31 -5.55 -15.27
C GLU A 58 -20.21 -4.92 -13.87
N GLU A 59 -20.57 -5.65 -12.82
CA GLU A 59 -20.42 -5.20 -11.44
C GLU A 59 -18.95 -5.02 -11.07
N GLU A 60 -18.09 -5.96 -11.47
CA GLU A 60 -16.64 -5.84 -11.33
C GLU A 60 -16.11 -4.59 -12.02
N ALA A 61 -16.51 -4.33 -13.27
CA ALA A 61 -16.13 -3.13 -14.00
C ALA A 61 -16.57 -1.84 -13.29
N ARG A 62 -17.81 -1.80 -12.77
CA ARG A 62 -18.33 -0.67 -11.98
C ARG A 62 -17.55 -0.49 -10.68
N ILE A 63 -17.21 -1.56 -9.97
CA ILE A 63 -16.39 -1.51 -8.75
C ILE A 63 -14.99 -0.98 -9.07
N GLY A 64 -14.33 -1.55 -10.09
CA GLY A 64 -13.01 -1.13 -10.54
C GLY A 64 -12.95 0.37 -10.87
N ALA A 65 -13.93 0.87 -11.64
CA ALA A 65 -13.99 2.27 -12.02
C ALA A 65 -14.17 3.22 -10.82
N ARG A 66 -14.99 2.84 -9.82
CA ARG A 66 -15.17 3.65 -8.60
C ARG A 66 -13.93 3.64 -7.72
N GLU A 67 -13.31 2.48 -7.52
CA GLU A 67 -12.14 2.35 -6.66
C GLU A 67 -10.89 2.96 -7.31
N HIS A 68 -10.76 2.89 -8.64
CA HIS A 68 -9.74 3.62 -9.41
C HIS A 68 -9.71 5.11 -9.03
N ARG A 69 -10.85 5.80 -9.07
CA ARG A 69 -10.95 7.23 -8.72
C ARG A 69 -10.49 7.55 -7.30
N LYS A 70 -10.72 6.65 -6.35
CA LYS A 70 -10.32 6.81 -4.93
C LYS A 70 -8.85 6.50 -4.70
N LEU A 71 -8.30 5.55 -5.46
CA LEU A 71 -6.93 5.07 -5.30
C LEU A 71 -5.89 6.03 -5.87
N MET A 72 -6.20 6.68 -6.99
CA MET A 72 -5.24 7.55 -7.68
C MET A 72 -4.56 8.57 -6.74
N PRO A 73 -5.30 9.36 -5.92
CA PRO A 73 -4.67 10.30 -4.99
C PRO A 73 -3.83 9.62 -3.90
N ALA A 74 -4.22 8.42 -3.45
CA ALA A 74 -3.53 7.69 -2.39
C ALA A 74 -2.13 7.19 -2.79
N PHE A 75 -1.85 7.10 -4.10
CA PHE A 75 -0.59 6.65 -4.66
C PHE A 75 0.15 7.73 -5.46
N GLY A 76 -0.20 9.00 -5.24
CA GLY A 76 0.48 10.14 -5.87
C GLY A 76 0.03 10.46 -7.30
N GLY A 77 -1.06 9.84 -7.76
CA GLY A 77 -1.58 10.01 -9.12
C GLY A 77 -0.83 9.20 -10.17
N ALA A 78 -1.19 9.43 -11.44
CA ALA A 78 -0.48 8.86 -12.57
C ALA A 78 0.87 9.55 -12.73
N ILE A 79 1.83 8.86 -13.32
CA ILE A 79 3.12 9.45 -13.66
C ILE A 79 2.94 10.58 -14.67
N ASN A 80 3.66 11.69 -14.47
CA ASN A 80 3.76 12.77 -15.45
C ASN A 80 4.87 12.47 -16.46
N ASP A 81 4.72 11.36 -17.19
CA ASP A 81 5.63 10.88 -18.24
C ASP A 81 4.82 10.04 -19.24
N ALA A 82 4.35 10.69 -20.30
CA ALA A 82 3.47 10.07 -21.28
C ALA A 82 4.16 8.93 -22.05
N ASP A 83 5.47 9.02 -22.28
CA ASP A 83 6.23 8.02 -23.02
C ASP A 83 6.46 6.77 -22.20
N LEU A 84 6.81 6.91 -20.92
CA LEU A 84 6.93 5.79 -20.00
C LEU A 84 5.57 5.13 -19.74
N GLN A 85 4.51 5.93 -19.57
CA GLN A 85 3.15 5.41 -19.44
C GLN A 85 2.73 4.60 -20.68
N ARG A 86 2.93 5.14 -21.89
CA ARG A 86 2.61 4.44 -23.15
C ARG A 86 3.41 3.17 -23.31
N TYR A 87 4.70 3.20 -22.96
CA TYR A 87 5.58 2.03 -22.99
C TYR A 87 5.05 0.90 -22.10
N VAL A 88 4.77 1.17 -20.83
CA VAL A 88 4.22 0.17 -19.90
C VAL A 88 2.87 -0.33 -20.37
N SER A 89 1.99 0.56 -20.83
CA SER A 89 0.69 0.17 -21.39
C SER A 89 0.84 -0.75 -22.60
N SER A 90 1.83 -0.52 -23.48
CA SER A 90 2.05 -1.36 -24.66
C SER A 90 2.47 -2.79 -24.30
N VAL A 91 3.35 -2.95 -23.30
CA VAL A 91 3.77 -4.26 -22.78
C VAL A 91 2.57 -4.97 -22.14
N GLY A 92 1.81 -4.26 -21.31
CA GLY A 92 0.60 -4.80 -20.67
C GLY A 92 -0.47 -5.22 -21.68
N THR A 93 -0.73 -4.41 -22.70
CA THR A 93 -1.70 -4.72 -23.76
C THR A 93 -1.29 -5.95 -24.57
N LEU A 94 0.00 -6.10 -24.89
CA LEU A 94 0.52 -7.29 -25.56
C LEU A 94 0.22 -8.54 -24.72
N LEU A 95 0.56 -8.52 -23.43
CA LEU A 95 0.30 -9.65 -22.51
C LEU A 95 -1.20 -9.95 -22.38
N ALA A 96 -2.03 -8.94 -22.19
CA ALA A 96 -3.48 -9.10 -22.02
C ALA A 96 -4.13 -9.79 -23.24
N ARG A 97 -3.66 -9.51 -24.45
CA ARG A 97 -4.13 -10.17 -25.69
C ARG A 97 -3.78 -11.66 -25.76
N THR A 98 -2.79 -12.11 -25.00
CA THR A 98 -2.41 -13.53 -24.90
C THR A 98 -3.11 -14.28 -23.75
N SER A 99 -3.89 -13.56 -22.94
CA SER A 99 -4.64 -14.13 -21.83
C SER A 99 -5.93 -14.81 -22.28
N GLU A 100 -6.61 -15.50 -21.38
CA GLU A 100 -7.93 -16.08 -21.63
C GLU A 100 -9.05 -15.03 -21.70
N LEU A 101 -8.77 -13.74 -21.40
CA LEU A 101 -9.72 -12.63 -21.51
C LEU A 101 -9.24 -11.54 -22.50
N PRO A 102 -8.96 -11.86 -23.78
CA PRO A 102 -8.37 -10.90 -24.71
C PRO A 102 -9.31 -9.76 -25.10
N LYS A 103 -10.62 -9.93 -24.89
CA LYS A 103 -11.66 -8.92 -25.15
C LYS A 103 -11.94 -8.00 -23.95
N LEU A 104 -11.42 -8.31 -22.76
CA LEU A 104 -11.59 -7.45 -21.59
C LEU A 104 -10.79 -6.15 -21.78
N ARG A 105 -11.39 -5.02 -21.44
CA ARG A 105 -10.71 -3.72 -21.50
C ARG A 105 -9.76 -3.55 -20.32
N PHE A 106 -8.48 -3.86 -20.53
CA PHE A 106 -7.44 -3.57 -19.54
C PHE A 106 -7.02 -2.09 -19.56
N THR A 107 -6.80 -1.52 -18.37
CA THR A 107 -6.27 -0.16 -18.17
C THR A 107 -5.02 -0.23 -17.31
N PHE A 108 -3.86 0.03 -17.91
CA PHE A 108 -2.56 0.02 -17.24
C PHE A 108 -2.18 1.42 -16.79
N THR A 109 -1.83 1.61 -15.51
CA THR A 109 -1.45 2.92 -14.95
C THR A 109 -0.11 2.83 -14.21
N VAL A 110 0.82 3.71 -14.57
CA VAL A 110 2.05 3.90 -13.81
C VAL A 110 1.80 4.92 -12.70
N LEU A 111 1.92 4.51 -11.44
CA LEU A 111 1.67 5.34 -10.27
C LEU A 111 2.92 6.13 -9.85
N ASN A 112 2.75 7.43 -9.58
CA ASN A 112 3.83 8.34 -9.20
C ASN A 112 4.20 8.24 -7.71
N THR A 113 4.68 7.07 -7.31
CA THR A 113 5.16 6.83 -5.95
C THR A 113 6.48 6.07 -5.95
N GLY A 114 7.35 6.42 -5.00
CA GLY A 114 8.60 5.70 -4.75
C GLY A 114 8.40 4.34 -4.08
N MET A 115 7.19 4.03 -3.62
CA MET A 115 6.84 2.70 -3.11
C MET A 115 7.05 1.64 -4.20
N ILE A 116 7.51 0.46 -3.83
CA ILE A 116 7.65 -0.69 -4.75
C ILE A 116 6.39 -1.54 -4.65
N ASN A 117 5.51 -1.45 -5.65
CA ASN A 117 4.28 -2.22 -5.67
C ASN A 117 3.73 -2.40 -7.10
N ALA A 118 2.91 -3.43 -7.27
CA ALA A 118 1.96 -3.60 -8.35
C ALA A 118 0.69 -4.23 -7.77
N PHE A 119 -0.44 -3.99 -8.41
CA PHE A 119 -1.72 -4.59 -8.04
C PHE A 119 -2.75 -4.41 -9.15
N ALA A 120 -3.81 -5.22 -9.11
CA ALA A 120 -4.99 -5.06 -9.96
C ALA A 120 -6.27 -4.80 -9.17
N LEU A 121 -7.23 -4.15 -9.81
CA LEU A 121 -8.62 -4.06 -9.35
C LEU A 121 -9.53 -4.87 -10.30
N PRO A 122 -10.74 -5.24 -9.83
CA PRO A 122 -11.77 -5.81 -10.70
C PRO A 122 -11.98 -4.97 -11.97
N GLY A 123 -12.36 -5.64 -13.07
CA GLY A 123 -12.64 -4.96 -14.34
C GLY A 123 -11.42 -4.52 -15.17
N GLY A 124 -10.23 -5.07 -14.89
CA GLY A 124 -9.05 -4.91 -15.77
C GLY A 124 -8.17 -3.69 -15.48
N TYR A 125 -8.30 -3.04 -14.32
CA TYR A 125 -7.37 -1.96 -13.93
C TYR A 125 -6.11 -2.55 -13.30
N VAL A 126 -4.95 -2.30 -13.90
CA VAL A 126 -3.65 -2.81 -13.46
C VAL A 126 -2.72 -1.63 -13.18
N TYR A 127 -2.03 -1.67 -12.05
CA TYR A 127 -1.16 -0.59 -11.59
C TYR A 127 0.25 -1.10 -11.34
N ILE A 128 1.22 -0.28 -11.68
CA ILE A 128 2.64 -0.51 -11.41
C ILE A 128 3.25 0.80 -10.91
N THR A 129 4.07 0.76 -9.87
CA THR A 129 4.64 1.99 -9.31
C THR A 129 5.97 2.36 -9.95
N ARG A 130 6.30 3.66 -9.94
CA ARG A 130 7.63 4.16 -10.29
C ARG A 130 8.75 3.49 -9.48
N GLY A 131 8.51 3.21 -8.20
CA GLY A 131 9.45 2.44 -7.36
C GLY A 131 9.69 1.02 -7.87
N LEU A 132 8.67 0.35 -8.39
CA LEU A 132 8.82 -0.98 -8.99
C LEU A 132 9.64 -0.92 -10.27
N LEU A 133 9.36 0.05 -11.13
CA LEU A 133 10.16 0.32 -12.34
C LEU A 133 11.62 0.70 -12.01
N ALA A 134 11.89 1.28 -10.84
CA ALA A 134 13.28 1.53 -10.44
C ALA A 134 14.04 0.24 -10.08
N LEU A 135 13.31 -0.77 -9.56
CA LEU A 135 13.88 -2.03 -9.11
C LEU A 135 14.09 -3.01 -10.26
N ALA A 136 13.12 -3.16 -11.16
CA ALA A 136 13.21 -4.09 -12.29
C ALA A 136 14.40 -3.76 -13.21
N ASN A 137 14.98 -4.77 -13.85
CA ASN A 137 16.19 -4.64 -14.66
C ASN A 137 16.01 -4.98 -16.13
N SER A 138 14.82 -5.41 -16.54
CA SER A 138 14.53 -5.76 -17.92
C SER A 138 13.07 -5.54 -18.28
N GLU A 139 12.77 -5.55 -19.58
CA GLU A 139 11.40 -5.50 -20.06
C GLU A 139 10.65 -6.78 -19.69
N ALA A 140 11.33 -7.93 -19.75
CA ALA A 140 10.77 -9.21 -19.33
C ALA A 140 10.41 -9.24 -17.84
N GLU A 141 11.18 -8.59 -16.96
CA GLU A 141 10.86 -8.50 -15.54
C GLU A 141 9.58 -7.69 -15.30
N ILE A 142 9.41 -6.52 -15.96
CA ILE A 142 8.15 -5.77 -15.85
C ILE A 142 6.99 -6.50 -16.53
N ALA A 143 7.25 -7.22 -17.62
CA ALA A 143 6.26 -8.06 -18.28
C ALA A 143 5.79 -9.16 -17.33
N GLY A 144 6.69 -9.79 -16.56
CA GLY A 144 6.34 -10.82 -15.59
C GLY A 144 5.45 -10.28 -14.48
N VAL A 145 5.73 -9.08 -13.97
CA VAL A 145 4.86 -8.41 -13.00
C VAL A 145 3.48 -8.12 -13.59
N LEU A 146 3.42 -7.53 -14.79
CA LEU A 146 2.14 -7.23 -15.43
C LEU A 146 1.35 -8.51 -15.76
N ALA A 147 2.02 -9.58 -16.18
CA ALA A 147 1.42 -10.87 -16.47
C ALA A 147 0.84 -11.52 -15.21
N HIS A 148 1.53 -11.41 -14.06
CA HIS A 148 1.03 -11.83 -12.75
C HIS A 148 -0.26 -11.09 -12.37
N GLU A 149 -0.28 -9.77 -12.52
CA GLU A 149 -1.48 -8.96 -12.24
C GLU A 149 -2.63 -9.27 -13.20
N ILE A 150 -2.35 -9.50 -14.47
CA ILE A 150 -3.34 -9.99 -15.45
C ILE A 150 -3.86 -11.35 -15.00
N GLY A 151 -3.00 -12.25 -14.50
CA GLY A 151 -3.39 -13.53 -13.92
C GLY A 151 -4.40 -13.39 -12.78
N HIS A 152 -4.23 -12.41 -11.88
CA HIS A 152 -5.23 -12.14 -10.84
C HIS A 152 -6.58 -11.66 -11.39
N VAL A 153 -6.56 -10.86 -12.47
CA VAL A 153 -7.79 -10.38 -13.13
C VAL A 153 -8.48 -11.53 -13.85
N THR A 154 -7.74 -12.33 -14.62
CA THR A 154 -8.29 -13.43 -15.42
C THR A 154 -8.85 -14.54 -14.54
N ALA A 155 -8.18 -14.81 -13.41
CA ALA A 155 -8.69 -15.71 -12.37
C ALA A 155 -9.78 -15.10 -11.46
N ARG A 156 -10.13 -13.83 -11.68
CA ARG A 156 -11.15 -13.09 -10.90
C ARG A 156 -10.91 -13.14 -9.38
N HIS A 157 -9.64 -13.17 -8.95
CA HIS A 157 -9.28 -13.37 -7.54
C HIS A 157 -9.83 -12.28 -6.60
N ALA A 158 -9.93 -11.04 -7.08
CA ALA A 158 -10.51 -9.94 -6.33
C ALA A 158 -12.03 -10.12 -6.11
N ALA A 159 -12.74 -10.66 -7.10
CA ALA A 159 -14.17 -10.96 -7.00
C ALA A 159 -14.43 -12.13 -6.04
N GLN A 160 -13.68 -13.22 -6.16
CA GLN A 160 -13.75 -14.35 -5.23
C GLN A 160 -13.53 -13.90 -3.78
N ARG A 161 -12.55 -13.03 -3.54
CA ARG A 161 -12.29 -12.46 -2.21
C ARG A 161 -13.42 -11.59 -1.71
N HIS A 162 -13.99 -10.74 -2.58
CA HIS A 162 -15.15 -9.93 -2.24
C HIS A 162 -16.31 -10.83 -1.81
N SER A 163 -16.63 -11.85 -2.59
CA SER A 163 -17.69 -12.82 -2.28
C SER A 163 -17.43 -13.57 -0.97
N ARG A 164 -16.20 -14.02 -0.71
CA ARG A 164 -15.82 -14.60 0.60
C ARG A 164 -16.02 -13.62 1.76
N SER A 165 -15.69 -12.34 1.57
CA SER A 165 -15.87 -11.31 2.61
C SER A 165 -17.34 -10.98 2.88
N VAL A 166 -18.19 -11.00 1.84
CA VAL A 166 -19.63 -10.83 1.96
C VAL A 166 -20.24 -12.04 2.67
N PHE A 167 -19.87 -13.26 2.27
CA PHE A 167 -20.37 -14.49 2.89
C PHE A 167 -19.95 -14.64 4.36
N ALA A 168 -18.69 -14.31 4.70
CA ALA A 168 -18.24 -14.26 6.08
C ALA A 168 -18.96 -13.17 6.91
N GLY A 169 -19.36 -12.07 6.27
CA GLY A 169 -20.21 -11.04 6.87
C GLY A 169 -21.65 -11.51 7.09
N ILE A 170 -22.22 -12.33 6.19
CA ILE A 170 -23.55 -12.92 6.33
C ILE A 170 -23.56 -13.97 7.48
N GLY A 171 -22.51 -14.79 7.61
CA GLY A 171 -22.36 -15.70 8.75
C GLY A 171 -22.26 -14.99 10.11
N ALA A 172 -21.61 -13.82 10.16
CA ALA A 172 -21.60 -12.95 11.34
C ALA A 172 -22.96 -12.26 11.59
N THR A 173 -23.76 -12.03 10.54
CA THR A 173 -25.10 -11.44 10.64
C THR A 173 -26.11 -12.44 11.20
N ALA A 174 -25.97 -13.73 10.91
CA ALA A 174 -26.79 -14.78 11.53
C ALA A 174 -26.59 -14.87 13.07
N ILE A 175 -25.39 -14.52 13.57
CA ILE A 175 -25.10 -14.42 15.02
C ILE A 175 -25.42 -13.01 15.57
N GLY A 176 -25.28 -11.97 14.75
CA GLY A 176 -25.57 -10.58 15.08
C GLY A 176 -27.06 -10.27 15.27
N ILE A 177 -27.94 -11.01 14.58
CA ILE A 177 -29.40 -10.92 14.78
C ILE A 177 -29.80 -11.43 16.19
N LEU A 178 -28.97 -12.25 16.86
CA LEU A 178 -29.18 -12.62 18.27
C LEU A 178 -28.57 -11.64 19.29
N THR A 179 -27.72 -10.68 18.88
CA THR A 179 -26.86 -9.93 19.83
C THR A 179 -26.77 -8.42 19.60
N GLY A 180 -27.46 -7.85 18.60
CA GLY A 180 -27.79 -6.42 18.55
C GLY A 180 -26.63 -5.41 18.51
N SER A 181 -25.52 -5.68 17.80
CA SER A 181 -24.38 -4.75 17.73
C SER A 181 -23.89 -4.47 16.30
N GLY A 182 -24.54 -3.51 15.63
CA GLY A 182 -24.26 -3.11 14.24
C GLY A 182 -23.07 -2.17 14.00
N ASP A 183 -22.52 -1.52 15.03
CA ASP A 183 -21.61 -0.38 14.85
C ASP A 183 -20.11 -0.72 14.81
N LEU A 184 -19.72 -1.92 15.25
CA LEU A 184 -18.31 -2.33 15.28
C LEU A 184 -17.75 -2.69 13.87
N ALA A 185 -18.63 -2.88 12.89
CA ALA A 185 -18.28 -3.23 11.51
C ALA A 185 -17.77 -2.04 10.66
N ARG A 186 -18.09 -0.79 11.04
CA ARG A 186 -17.78 0.40 10.22
C ARG A 186 -16.34 0.90 10.34
N LEU A 187 -15.66 0.64 11.46
CA LEU A 187 -14.30 1.16 11.73
C LEU A 187 -13.17 0.28 11.20
N THR A 188 -13.45 -0.98 10.86
CA THR A 188 -12.48 -1.94 10.28
C THR A 188 -12.70 -2.22 8.78
N GLY A 189 -13.75 -1.64 8.18
CA GLY A 189 -14.30 -2.00 6.88
C GLY A 189 -14.24 -0.92 5.80
N SER A 190 -13.07 -0.33 5.52
CA SER A 190 -12.94 0.36 4.22
C SER A 190 -12.99 -0.69 3.11
N ARG A 191 -14.02 -0.66 2.26
CA ARG A 191 -14.17 -1.56 1.10
C ARG A 191 -12.91 -1.57 0.22
N LEU A 192 -12.20 -0.44 0.17
CA LEU A 192 -10.92 -0.32 -0.51
C LEU A 192 -9.81 -1.19 0.13
N GLY A 193 -9.72 -1.19 1.46
CA GLY A 193 -8.75 -1.99 2.20
C GLY A 193 -8.94 -3.49 2.03
N SER A 194 -10.17 -3.99 1.82
CA SER A 194 -10.42 -5.41 1.54
C SER A 194 -9.88 -5.88 0.18
N TYR A 195 -9.87 -5.02 -0.84
CA TYR A 195 -9.29 -5.35 -2.15
C TYR A 195 -7.76 -5.33 -2.14
N LEU A 196 -7.15 -4.56 -1.22
CA LEU A 196 -5.70 -4.44 -1.07
C LEU A 196 -5.11 -5.39 -0.01
N ARG A 197 -5.89 -6.34 0.52
CA ARG A 197 -5.37 -7.40 1.42
C ARG A 197 -4.50 -8.39 0.65
N GLY A 198 -3.59 -9.07 1.33
CA GLY A 198 -2.80 -10.18 0.76
C GLY A 198 -3.67 -11.28 0.13
N TYR A 199 -3.37 -11.74 -1.08
CA TYR A 199 -3.99 -12.96 -1.65
C TYR A 199 -3.56 -14.22 -0.86
N SER A 200 -4.34 -15.31 -0.97
CA SER A 200 -3.92 -16.60 -0.40
C SER A 200 -2.73 -17.17 -1.18
N ARG A 201 -2.01 -18.14 -0.60
CA ARG A 201 -0.86 -18.77 -1.28
C ARG A 201 -1.26 -19.43 -2.59
N GLU A 202 -2.42 -20.07 -2.60
CA GLU A 202 -2.99 -20.76 -3.76
C GLU A 202 -3.28 -19.78 -4.89
N GLN A 203 -3.88 -18.61 -4.56
CA GLN A 203 -4.15 -17.55 -5.52
C GLN A 203 -2.86 -16.94 -6.09
N GLU A 204 -1.81 -16.80 -5.28
CA GLU A 204 -0.51 -16.34 -5.77
C GLU A 204 0.12 -17.36 -6.74
N PHE A 205 0.06 -18.66 -6.41
CA PHE A 205 0.57 -19.70 -7.30
C PHE A 205 -0.21 -19.82 -8.60
N GLU A 206 -1.52 -19.65 -8.56
CA GLU A 206 -2.36 -19.63 -9.77
C GLU A 206 -2.00 -18.42 -10.64
N ALA A 207 -1.81 -17.23 -10.04
CA ALA A 207 -1.39 -16.04 -10.76
C ALA A 207 0.04 -16.17 -11.34
N ASP A 208 0.99 -16.77 -10.61
CA ASP A 208 2.34 -17.05 -11.10
C ASP A 208 2.28 -17.98 -12.34
N LYS A 209 1.49 -19.06 -12.26
CA LYS A 209 1.28 -20.03 -13.37
C LYS A 209 0.68 -19.38 -14.61
N LEU A 210 -0.39 -18.58 -14.43
CA LEU A 210 -1.02 -17.85 -15.53
C LEU A 210 -0.07 -16.80 -16.12
N GLY A 211 0.65 -16.07 -15.27
CA GLY A 211 1.61 -15.06 -15.73
C GLY A 211 2.74 -15.66 -16.56
N ILE A 212 3.33 -16.79 -16.12
CA ILE A 212 4.36 -17.52 -16.89
C ILE A 212 3.81 -18.00 -18.24
N ARG A 213 2.56 -18.50 -18.27
CA ARG A 213 1.89 -18.88 -19.53
C ARG A 213 1.77 -17.67 -20.46
N TYR A 214 1.38 -16.50 -19.97
CA TYR A 214 1.25 -15.29 -20.79
C TYR A 214 2.61 -14.78 -21.29
N LEU A 215 3.65 -14.84 -20.47
CA LEU A 215 5.03 -14.52 -20.90
C LEU A 215 5.45 -15.40 -22.08
N LYS A 216 5.26 -16.72 -21.95
CA LYS A 216 5.57 -17.69 -23.01
C LYS A 216 4.82 -17.37 -24.31
N ARG A 217 3.50 -17.15 -24.22
CA ARG A 217 2.66 -16.80 -25.39
C ARG A 217 3.06 -15.48 -26.05
N ALA A 218 3.57 -14.51 -25.29
CA ALA A 218 4.01 -13.23 -25.82
C ALA A 218 5.49 -13.18 -26.22
N GLY A 219 6.23 -14.30 -26.09
CA GLY A 219 7.63 -14.43 -26.48
C GLY A 219 8.64 -13.83 -25.49
N PHE A 220 8.22 -13.45 -24.29
CA PHE A 220 9.13 -12.99 -23.23
C PHE A 220 9.83 -14.17 -22.54
N ASP A 221 10.99 -13.88 -21.94
CA ASP A 221 11.67 -14.85 -21.08
C ASP A 221 10.84 -15.15 -19.82
N PRO A 222 10.31 -16.37 -19.65
CA PRO A 222 9.52 -16.72 -18.48
C PRO A 222 10.35 -16.75 -17.18
N GLN A 223 11.67 -16.88 -17.25
CA GLN A 223 12.53 -16.84 -16.05
C GLN A 223 12.57 -15.45 -15.40
N ALA A 224 12.26 -14.40 -16.17
CA ALA A 224 12.28 -13.03 -15.66
C ALA A 224 11.30 -12.79 -14.49
N MET A 225 10.24 -13.61 -14.37
CA MET A 225 9.37 -13.56 -13.19
C MET A 225 10.12 -13.98 -11.91
N ALA A 226 10.90 -15.06 -11.97
CA ALA A 226 11.71 -15.54 -10.84
C ALA A 226 12.84 -14.55 -10.50
N ASP A 227 13.46 -13.96 -11.51
CA ASP A 227 14.49 -12.92 -11.35
C ASP A 227 13.93 -11.68 -10.64
N PHE A 228 12.73 -11.26 -11.03
CA PHE A 228 12.08 -10.12 -10.40
C PHE A 228 11.68 -10.42 -8.94
N LEU A 229 11.15 -11.61 -8.65
CA LEU A 229 10.87 -12.04 -7.27
C LEU A 229 12.16 -12.07 -6.42
N SER A 230 13.29 -12.46 -7.01
CA SER A 230 14.60 -12.42 -6.36
C SER A 230 15.06 -10.98 -6.09
N SER A 231 14.85 -10.06 -7.03
CA SER A 231 15.12 -8.62 -6.86
C SER A 231 14.26 -8.01 -5.76
N LEU A 232 12.98 -8.39 -5.68
CA LEU A 232 12.08 -7.99 -4.60
C LEU A 232 12.57 -8.49 -3.23
N ARG A 233 13.04 -9.74 -3.14
CA ARG A 233 13.61 -10.29 -1.90
C ARG A 233 14.88 -9.53 -1.49
N ALA A 234 15.78 -9.26 -2.43
CA ALA A 234 17.00 -8.50 -2.16
C ALA A 234 16.68 -7.08 -1.65
N HIS A 235 15.70 -6.41 -2.25
CA HIS A 235 15.20 -5.12 -1.77
C HIS A 235 14.61 -5.21 -0.36
N ALA A 236 13.80 -6.22 -0.06
CA ALA A 236 13.20 -6.37 1.27
C ALA A 236 14.25 -6.60 2.37
N ARG A 237 15.30 -7.39 2.08
CA ARG A 237 16.45 -7.58 2.97
C ARG A 237 17.20 -6.27 3.24
N LEU A 238 17.45 -5.48 2.19
CA LEU A 238 18.06 -4.16 2.33
C LEU A 238 17.18 -3.22 3.16
N ALA A 239 15.85 -3.20 2.92
CA ALA A 239 14.90 -2.40 3.68
C ALA A 239 14.88 -2.79 5.17
N ALA A 240 14.92 -4.09 5.49
CA ALA A 240 15.02 -4.57 6.87
C ALA A 240 16.31 -4.09 7.53
N ARG A 241 17.44 -4.20 6.84
CA ARG A 241 18.74 -3.73 7.34
C ARG A 241 18.76 -2.22 7.59
N LEU A 242 18.20 -1.43 6.67
CA LEU A 242 18.05 0.02 6.82
C LEU A 242 17.20 0.39 8.04
N ALA A 243 16.20 -0.42 8.34
CA ALA A 243 15.34 -0.32 9.52
C ALA A 243 15.95 -0.93 10.79
N GLY A 244 17.22 -1.37 10.76
CA GLY A 244 17.90 -1.97 11.92
C GLY A 244 17.36 -3.35 12.32
N ARG A 245 16.66 -4.04 11.41
CA ARG A 245 16.10 -5.38 11.62
C ARG A 245 16.97 -6.45 10.96
N SER A 246 16.92 -7.66 11.50
CA SER A 246 17.60 -8.81 10.89
C SER A 246 17.07 -9.06 9.46
N PRO A 247 17.95 -9.07 8.43
CA PRO A 247 17.55 -9.45 7.08
C PRO A 247 17.02 -10.88 6.98
N SER A 248 17.42 -11.78 7.89
CA SER A 248 16.95 -13.16 7.91
C SER A 248 15.48 -13.28 8.30
N ALA A 249 14.94 -12.32 9.07
CA ALA A 249 13.52 -12.26 9.41
C ALA A 249 12.63 -11.91 8.21
N VAL A 250 13.21 -11.40 7.11
CA VAL A 250 12.48 -11.07 5.87
C VAL A 250 11.97 -12.33 5.18
N ASP A 251 12.76 -13.40 5.19
CA ASP A 251 12.36 -14.66 4.56
C ASP A 251 11.28 -15.40 5.35
N GLN A 252 11.05 -14.98 6.60
CA GLN A 252 10.02 -15.50 7.50
C GLN A 252 8.77 -14.59 7.54
N SER A 253 8.80 -13.42 6.88
CA SER A 253 7.71 -12.43 6.93
C SER A 253 7.22 -12.01 5.55
N ASN A 254 5.90 -12.05 5.36
CA ASN A 254 5.20 -11.64 4.14
C ASN A 254 5.24 -10.10 3.97
N ILE A 255 6.38 -9.54 3.56
CA ILE A 255 6.65 -8.09 3.62
C ILE A 255 5.95 -7.24 2.54
N MET A 256 5.20 -7.86 1.62
CA MET A 256 4.25 -7.11 0.77
C MET A 256 2.84 -7.20 1.33
N SER A 257 2.17 -6.05 1.39
CA SER A 257 0.79 -5.95 1.87
C SER A 257 -0.21 -6.68 0.98
N THR A 258 0.10 -6.88 -0.32
CA THR A 258 -0.78 -7.49 -1.34
C THR A 258 -0.34 -8.89 -1.81
N HIS A 259 0.97 -9.18 -1.90
CA HIS A 259 1.49 -10.43 -2.49
C HIS A 259 2.62 -11.04 -1.63
N PRO A 260 2.35 -12.02 -0.75
CA PRO A 260 3.39 -12.72 0.02
C PRO A 260 4.56 -13.20 -0.85
N ARG A 261 5.78 -12.80 -0.51
CA ARG A 261 7.01 -13.16 -1.24
C ARG A 261 7.67 -14.37 -0.57
N THR A 262 7.31 -15.57 -0.97
CA THR A 262 7.92 -16.78 -0.40
C THR A 262 9.09 -17.26 -1.27
N LEU A 263 10.10 -17.84 -0.62
CA LEU A 263 11.15 -18.61 -1.29
C LEU A 263 10.58 -19.69 -2.22
N GLU A 264 9.47 -20.27 -1.78
CA GLU A 264 8.70 -21.26 -2.51
C GLU A 264 8.17 -20.72 -3.84
N ARG A 265 7.65 -19.48 -3.89
CA ARG A 265 7.21 -18.84 -5.15
C ARG A 265 8.37 -18.65 -6.12
N VAL A 266 9.52 -18.19 -5.66
CA VAL A 266 10.72 -18.04 -6.51
C VAL A 266 11.09 -19.38 -7.13
N ALA A 267 11.21 -20.42 -6.31
CA ALA A 267 11.59 -21.75 -6.77
C ALA A 267 10.54 -22.37 -7.71
N ARG A 268 9.24 -22.16 -7.42
CA ARG A 268 8.14 -22.65 -8.26
C ARG A 268 8.09 -21.93 -9.59
N ALA A 269 8.17 -20.60 -9.60
CA ALA A 269 8.19 -19.80 -10.82
C ALA A 269 9.35 -20.21 -11.73
N ALA A 270 10.55 -20.42 -11.16
CA ALA A 270 11.72 -20.88 -11.92
C ALA A 270 11.51 -22.28 -12.54
N ARG A 271 10.88 -23.22 -11.81
CA ARG A 271 10.54 -24.56 -12.33
C ARG A 271 9.47 -24.49 -13.42
N GLU A 272 8.45 -23.67 -13.22
CA GLU A 272 7.29 -23.55 -14.13
C GLU A 272 7.61 -22.77 -15.41
N ALA A 273 8.57 -21.84 -15.32
CA ALA A 273 9.22 -21.26 -16.49
C ALA A 273 9.83 -22.36 -17.37
N GLY A 274 10.40 -23.41 -16.76
CA GLY A 274 10.98 -24.56 -17.45
C GLY A 274 12.24 -24.22 -18.25
N GLY A 275 12.63 -25.11 -19.16
CA GLY A 275 13.68 -24.83 -20.14
C GLY A 275 13.22 -23.82 -21.20
N ILE A 276 14.17 -23.11 -21.81
CA ILE A 276 13.94 -22.10 -22.84
C ILE A 276 13.17 -22.72 -24.03
N GLN A 277 11.89 -22.36 -24.20
CA GLN A 277 11.05 -22.85 -25.32
C GLN A 277 11.28 -22.09 -26.63
N HIS A 278 11.79 -20.85 -26.55
CA HIS A 278 12.13 -20.04 -27.72
C HIS A 278 13.64 -19.80 -27.76
N PRO A 279 14.35 -20.09 -28.85
CA PRO A 279 15.81 -20.00 -28.90
C PRO A 279 16.36 -18.60 -28.51
N ASN A 280 15.55 -17.55 -28.66
CA ASN A 280 15.88 -16.18 -28.26
C ASN A 280 14.68 -15.47 -27.62
N PRO A 281 14.39 -15.70 -26.33
CA PRO A 281 13.26 -15.05 -25.67
C PRO A 281 13.54 -13.55 -25.47
N ILE A 282 12.49 -12.72 -25.47
CA ILE A 282 12.62 -11.28 -25.24
C ILE A 282 13.00 -11.05 -23.78
N VAL A 283 14.20 -10.52 -23.54
CA VAL A 283 14.63 -10.00 -22.22
C VAL A 283 14.48 -8.47 -22.18
N GLY A 284 14.94 -7.77 -23.22
CA GLY A 284 14.72 -6.33 -23.40
C GLY A 284 15.44 -5.40 -22.40
N ARG A 285 16.50 -5.85 -21.72
CA ARG A 285 17.25 -5.06 -20.69
C ARG A 285 17.63 -3.66 -21.16
N ASP A 286 18.30 -3.56 -22.30
CA ASP A 286 18.84 -2.28 -22.76
C ASP A 286 17.75 -1.30 -23.21
N VAL A 287 16.67 -1.80 -23.81
CA VAL A 287 15.49 -1.00 -24.20
C VAL A 287 14.85 -0.44 -22.93
N TYR A 288 14.60 -1.32 -21.97
CA TYR A 288 14.00 -0.98 -20.70
C TYR A 288 14.80 0.07 -19.92
N LEU A 289 16.11 -0.13 -19.76
CA LEU A 289 16.97 0.81 -19.04
C LEU A 289 16.95 2.21 -19.67
N ARG A 290 16.87 2.32 -21.01
CA ARG A 290 16.71 3.62 -21.67
C ARG A 290 15.39 4.29 -21.33
N LYS A 291 14.29 3.53 -21.27
CA LYS A 291 12.94 4.05 -20.96
C LYS A 291 12.84 4.64 -19.55
N ILE A 292 13.58 4.10 -18.58
CA ILE A 292 13.60 4.61 -17.19
C ILE A 292 14.76 5.60 -16.91
N GLY A 293 15.62 5.86 -17.89
CA GLY A 293 16.73 6.78 -17.75
C GLY A 293 16.23 8.21 -17.48
N GLY A 294 16.65 8.80 -16.35
CA GLY A 294 16.20 10.12 -15.92
C GLY A 294 14.95 10.12 -15.02
N MET A 295 14.28 8.98 -14.88
CA MET A 295 13.13 8.81 -13.98
C MET A 295 13.47 9.20 -12.54
N ILE A 296 12.54 9.85 -11.84
CA ILE A 296 12.70 10.17 -10.41
C ILE A 296 12.85 8.87 -9.61
N TYR A 297 13.80 8.83 -8.69
CA TYR A 297 14.02 7.74 -7.75
C TYR A 297 13.56 8.15 -6.35
N GLY A 298 12.70 7.34 -5.72
CA GLY A 298 12.16 7.63 -4.38
C GLY A 298 11.12 8.75 -4.40
N ASP A 299 11.31 9.77 -3.57
CA ASP A 299 10.35 10.83 -3.31
C ASP A 299 10.19 11.88 -4.43
N THR A 300 9.00 12.51 -4.50
CA THR A 300 8.71 13.64 -5.39
C THR A 300 8.58 14.96 -4.61
N PRO A 301 8.75 16.12 -5.26
CA PRO A 301 8.57 17.41 -4.59
C PRO A 301 7.20 17.57 -3.90
N GLU A 302 6.14 17.07 -4.52
CA GLU A 302 4.75 17.20 -4.06
C GLU A 302 4.49 16.35 -2.81
N GLN A 303 5.30 15.33 -2.55
CA GLN A 303 5.23 14.44 -1.40
C GLN A 303 6.23 14.82 -0.30
N GLY A 304 7.12 15.79 -0.58
CA GLY A 304 8.30 16.04 0.24
C GLY A 304 9.37 14.96 0.10
N PHE A 305 10.52 15.19 0.70
CA PHE A 305 11.72 14.37 0.55
C PHE A 305 12.21 13.85 1.90
N VAL A 306 12.57 12.57 1.94
CA VAL A 306 13.36 11.95 2.99
C VAL A 306 14.83 11.91 2.58
N ARG A 307 15.70 12.36 3.49
CA ARG A 307 17.17 12.26 3.40
C ARG A 307 17.71 11.85 4.76
N GLY A 308 18.06 10.57 4.89
CA GLY A 308 18.45 9.96 6.16
C GLY A 308 17.36 10.12 7.21
N ARG A 309 17.63 11.02 8.18
CA ARG A 309 16.73 11.32 9.30
C ARG A 309 15.92 12.59 9.11
N ASP A 310 16.20 13.37 8.07
CA ASP A 310 15.53 14.63 7.79
C ASP A 310 14.40 14.44 6.76
N PHE A 311 13.27 15.09 7.03
CA PHE A 311 12.18 15.27 6.09
C PHE A 311 12.05 16.75 5.75
N LEU A 312 11.85 17.07 4.47
CA LEU A 312 11.55 18.42 4.00
C LEU A 312 10.43 18.37 2.98
N HIS A 313 9.42 19.24 3.12
CA HIS A 313 8.39 19.42 2.10
C HIS A 313 8.57 20.77 1.39
N PRO A 314 8.87 20.80 0.08
CA PRO A 314 9.09 22.04 -0.66
C PRO A 314 7.90 22.99 -0.61
N ASP A 315 6.70 22.53 -0.96
CA ASP A 315 5.52 23.40 -1.07
C ASP A 315 4.98 23.86 0.29
N MET A 316 4.91 22.94 1.26
CA MET A 316 4.54 23.29 2.63
C MET A 316 5.63 24.09 3.35
N ARG A 317 6.85 24.12 2.81
CA ARG A 317 8.02 24.81 3.37
C ARG A 317 8.25 24.45 4.84
N ILE A 318 8.16 23.17 5.18
CA ILE A 318 8.42 22.64 6.53
C ILE A 318 9.55 21.62 6.47
N ARG A 319 10.22 21.44 7.60
CA ARG A 319 11.16 20.34 7.82
C ARG A 319 11.09 19.84 9.25
N PHE A 320 11.44 18.58 9.45
CA PHE A 320 11.71 17.99 10.76
C PHE A 320 12.74 16.88 10.62
N ARG A 321 13.21 16.38 11.76
CA ARG A 321 14.14 15.26 11.86
C ARG A 321 13.59 14.23 12.84
N VAL A 322 13.73 12.94 12.52
CA VAL A 322 13.38 11.84 13.44
C VAL A 322 14.61 11.39 14.24
N PRO A 323 14.45 10.72 15.39
CA PRO A 323 15.57 10.30 16.24
C PRO A 323 16.51 9.30 15.55
N ARG A 324 17.69 9.08 16.15
CA ARG A 324 18.58 7.98 15.69
C ARG A 324 17.85 6.64 15.82
N GLY A 325 18.13 5.73 14.90
CA GLY A 325 17.48 4.41 14.85
C GLY A 325 16.08 4.40 14.20
N PHE A 326 15.50 5.56 13.88
CA PHE A 326 14.28 5.64 13.08
C PHE A 326 14.58 5.63 11.58
N HIS A 327 13.75 4.92 10.83
CA HIS A 327 13.76 4.91 9.37
C HIS A 327 12.42 5.41 8.84
N MET A 328 12.46 6.44 7.98
CA MET A 328 11.26 7.04 7.39
C MET A 328 10.87 6.37 6.08
N VAL A 329 9.56 6.20 5.92
CA VAL A 329 8.88 5.81 4.69
C VAL A 329 7.93 6.95 4.36
N ASN A 330 8.19 7.65 3.26
CA ASN A 330 7.32 8.70 2.79
C ASN A 330 6.13 8.12 2.01
N GLN A 331 4.94 8.66 2.24
CA GLN A 331 3.71 8.30 1.55
C GLN A 331 2.99 9.58 1.11
N PRO A 332 2.14 9.54 0.08
CA PRO A 332 1.53 10.75 -0.49
C PRO A 332 0.75 11.62 0.52
N SER A 333 0.20 11.02 1.58
CA SER A 333 -0.60 11.74 2.59
C SER A 333 0.05 11.81 3.99
N GLN A 334 1.16 11.10 4.22
CA GLN A 334 1.80 11.02 5.54
C GLN A 334 3.24 10.51 5.46
N VAL A 335 4.04 10.80 6.48
CA VAL A 335 5.38 10.23 6.66
C VAL A 335 5.36 9.29 7.85
N LEU A 336 5.78 8.05 7.65
CA LEU A 336 5.86 7.03 8.68
C LEU A 336 7.32 6.81 9.06
N ALA A 337 7.71 7.05 10.30
CA ALA A 337 9.03 6.68 10.81
C ALA A 337 8.91 5.46 11.72
N LYS A 338 9.56 4.35 11.36
CA LYS A 338 9.63 3.15 12.20
C LYS A 338 10.92 3.19 13.02
N GLY A 339 10.79 3.06 14.33
CA GLY A 339 11.92 3.02 15.26
C GLY A 339 12.13 1.65 15.91
N PRO A 340 13.07 1.57 16.85
CA PRO A 340 13.31 0.39 17.68
C PRO A 340 12.06 -0.03 18.47
N ASP A 341 12.02 -1.30 18.89
CA ASP A 341 11.00 -1.85 19.80
C ASP A 341 9.54 -1.62 19.38
N GLY A 342 9.28 -1.52 18.07
CA GLY A 342 7.93 -1.29 17.55
C GLY A 342 7.42 0.15 17.70
N MET A 343 8.29 1.10 18.05
CA MET A 343 7.93 2.52 18.05
C MET A 343 7.66 3.04 16.63
N VAL A 344 6.69 3.93 16.52
CA VAL A 344 6.28 4.54 15.25
C VAL A 344 6.00 6.03 15.45
N ILE A 345 6.46 6.85 14.51
CA ILE A 345 6.10 8.26 14.38
C ILE A 345 5.31 8.42 13.09
N ILE A 346 4.17 9.09 13.14
CA ILE A 346 3.37 9.43 11.96
C ILE A 346 3.26 10.94 11.88
N PHE A 347 3.77 11.52 10.80
CA PHE A 347 3.55 12.91 10.45
C PHE A 347 2.50 13.03 9.34
N SER A 348 1.57 13.97 9.46
CA SER A 348 0.63 14.31 8.38
C SER A 348 0.18 15.77 8.44
N ALA A 349 -0.39 16.28 7.35
CA ALA A 349 -0.94 17.63 7.29
C ALA A 349 -2.45 17.60 7.02
N ALA A 350 -3.21 18.44 7.73
CA ALA A 350 -4.62 18.67 7.52
C ALA A 350 -4.84 20.06 6.92
N SER A 351 -5.44 20.12 5.73
CA SER A 351 -5.67 21.34 4.94
C SER A 351 -6.92 22.14 5.36
N ARG A 352 -7.77 21.61 6.26
CA ARG A 352 -9.07 22.18 6.64
C ARG A 352 -9.24 22.41 8.15
N ALA A 353 -8.16 22.72 8.87
CA ALA A 353 -8.29 23.00 10.30
C ALA A 353 -9.02 24.33 10.60
N GLY A 354 -9.07 25.25 9.64
CA GLY A 354 -9.67 26.57 9.80
C GLY A 354 -8.86 27.45 10.74
N ARG A 355 -9.51 28.40 11.42
CA ARG A 355 -8.90 29.31 12.40
C ARG A 355 -8.79 28.72 13.82
N ARG A 356 -9.16 27.45 14.02
CA ARG A 356 -9.15 26.76 15.32
C ARG A 356 -7.78 26.83 16.00
N SER A 357 -7.78 26.84 17.33
CA SER A 357 -6.55 26.64 18.09
C SER A 357 -6.07 25.19 17.91
N PRO A 358 -4.76 24.92 18.03
CA PRO A 358 -4.25 23.56 18.02
C PRO A 358 -4.89 22.67 19.09
N TYR A 359 -5.19 23.23 20.26
CA TYR A 359 -5.84 22.53 21.37
C TYR A 359 -7.27 22.11 21.00
N ASP A 360 -8.09 23.05 20.54
CA ASP A 360 -9.46 22.79 20.08
C ASP A 360 -9.48 21.76 18.94
N TYR A 361 -8.57 21.92 17.97
CA TYR A 361 -8.42 20.94 16.91
C TYR A 361 -8.04 19.55 17.42
N LEU A 362 -7.10 19.44 18.36
CA LEU A 362 -6.65 18.16 18.90
C LEU A 362 -7.80 17.43 19.59
N VAL A 363 -8.51 18.11 20.50
CA VAL A 363 -9.57 17.51 21.32
C VAL A 363 -10.85 17.29 20.50
N ASN A 364 -11.30 18.28 19.73
CA ASN A 364 -12.65 18.23 19.14
C ASN A 364 -12.68 17.73 17.69
N VAL A 365 -11.55 17.73 16.98
CA VAL A 365 -11.51 17.36 15.56
C VAL A 365 -10.67 16.11 15.32
N TRP A 366 -9.46 16.05 15.88
CA TRP A 366 -8.53 14.97 15.56
C TRP A 366 -8.73 13.74 16.45
N ALA A 367 -8.91 13.93 17.75
CA ALA A 367 -9.01 12.84 18.71
C ALA A 367 -10.26 12.92 19.63
N PRO A 368 -11.48 13.21 19.10
CA PRO A 368 -12.68 13.42 19.93
C PRO A 368 -13.10 12.21 20.76
N ASN A 369 -12.75 11.01 20.31
CA ASN A 369 -13.11 9.75 20.97
C ASN A 369 -11.98 9.18 21.83
N LEU A 370 -10.86 9.90 21.98
CA LEU A 370 -9.71 9.45 22.73
C LEU A 370 -9.63 10.21 24.05
N ARG A 371 -9.61 9.50 25.17
CA ARG A 371 -9.39 10.11 26.49
C ARG A 371 -7.93 10.53 26.60
N LEU A 372 -7.66 11.80 26.31
CA LEU A 372 -6.34 12.40 26.41
C LEU A 372 -6.01 12.79 27.86
N THR A 373 -4.76 12.57 28.24
CA THR A 373 -4.12 13.03 29.48
C THR A 373 -2.93 13.91 29.13
N GLU A 374 -2.34 14.61 30.12
CA GLU A 374 -1.17 15.48 29.88
C GLU A 374 -1.40 16.47 28.73
N LEU A 375 -2.61 17.03 28.69
CA LEU A 375 -2.98 18.02 27.68
C LEU A 375 -2.22 19.32 27.94
N ASP A 376 -1.56 19.84 26.90
CA ASP A 376 -0.80 21.08 26.98
C ASP A 376 -1.08 21.96 25.76
N SER A 377 -1.03 23.28 25.96
CA SER A 377 -0.88 24.27 24.89
C SER A 377 0.52 24.84 24.97
N SER A 378 1.22 24.89 23.85
CA SER A 378 2.63 25.25 23.78
C SER A 378 2.97 25.97 22.49
N SER A 379 4.25 26.34 22.33
CA SER A 379 4.78 26.89 21.08
C SER A 379 6.00 26.09 20.65
N ILE A 380 6.06 25.76 19.36
CA ILE A 380 7.18 25.03 18.76
C ILE A 380 7.80 25.93 17.71
N ASN A 381 9.00 26.45 17.97
CA ASN A 381 9.71 27.36 17.08
C ASN A 381 8.82 28.54 16.61
N GLY A 382 8.08 29.14 17.55
CA GLY A 382 7.16 30.27 17.29
C GLY A 382 5.80 29.88 16.72
N MET A 383 5.52 28.59 16.53
CA MET A 383 4.23 28.09 16.03
C MET A 383 3.37 27.59 17.18
N ALA A 384 2.14 28.10 17.27
CA ALA A 384 1.17 27.62 18.24
C ALA A 384 0.96 26.10 18.09
N ALA A 385 0.97 25.39 19.21
CA ALA A 385 0.86 23.94 19.28
C ALA A 385 0.04 23.48 20.48
N ALA A 386 -0.39 22.23 20.42
CA ALA A 386 -0.97 21.52 21.55
C ALA A 386 -0.58 20.05 21.53
N GLY A 387 -0.40 19.47 22.70
CA GLY A 387 -0.04 18.08 22.91
C GLY A 387 -1.02 17.34 23.82
N GLY A 388 -1.01 16.02 23.75
CA GLY A 388 -1.74 15.15 24.66
C GLY A 388 -1.27 13.70 24.55
N ALA A 389 -1.36 12.96 25.65
CA ALA A 389 -1.01 11.54 25.73
C ALA A 389 -2.26 10.67 25.88
N ALA A 390 -2.18 9.40 25.49
CA ALA A 390 -3.21 8.41 25.77
C ALA A 390 -2.62 7.00 25.88
N ARG A 391 -3.37 6.10 26.50
CA ARG A 391 -3.06 4.66 26.51
C ARG A 391 -4.23 3.89 25.92
N VAL A 392 -3.95 3.07 24.91
CA VAL A 392 -4.95 2.24 24.24
C VAL A 392 -4.69 0.78 24.59
N ARG A 393 -5.70 0.10 25.15
CA ARG A 393 -5.65 -1.32 25.46
C ARG A 393 -6.29 -2.11 24.31
N SER A 394 -5.64 -3.19 23.90
CA SER A 394 -6.14 -4.10 22.87
C SER A 394 -5.83 -5.55 23.23
N ARG A 395 -6.34 -6.51 22.44
CA ARG A 395 -5.95 -7.94 22.56
C ARG A 395 -4.44 -8.19 22.38
N ARG A 396 -3.70 -7.24 21.77
CA ARG A 396 -2.25 -7.31 21.57
C ARG A 396 -1.44 -6.62 22.68
N GLY A 397 -2.11 -6.16 23.74
CA GLY A 397 -1.48 -5.43 24.85
C GLY A 397 -1.77 -3.93 24.84
N ILE A 398 -1.01 -3.20 25.67
CA ILE A 398 -1.14 -1.75 25.86
C ILE A 398 -0.23 -1.02 24.86
N THR A 399 -0.77 0.01 24.19
CA THR A 399 -0.02 0.94 23.34
C THR A 399 -0.10 2.34 23.94
N ASN A 400 1.06 2.97 24.13
CA ASN A 400 1.17 4.37 24.52
C ASN A 400 1.12 5.25 23.27
N LEU A 401 0.36 6.34 23.34
CA LEU A 401 0.21 7.34 22.29
C LEU A 401 0.60 8.72 22.82
N ARG A 402 1.28 9.51 21.99
CA ARG A 402 1.38 10.97 22.16
C ARG A 402 1.01 11.66 20.86
N LEU A 403 0.11 12.62 20.94
CA LEU A 403 -0.40 13.42 19.82
C LEU A 403 0.09 14.84 19.95
N VAL A 404 0.45 15.45 18.83
CA VAL A 404 0.89 16.86 18.75
C VAL A 404 0.29 17.50 17.52
N ALA A 405 -0.42 18.60 17.71
CA ALA A 405 -0.95 19.46 16.65
C ALA A 405 -0.16 20.77 16.62
N ILE A 406 0.32 21.19 15.45
CA ILE A 406 1.11 22.41 15.24
C ILE A 406 0.46 23.22 14.13
N ARG A 407 0.11 24.48 14.40
CA ARG A 407 -0.51 25.37 13.42
C ARG A 407 0.51 26.25 12.73
N ARG A 408 0.47 26.29 11.39
CA ARG A 408 1.19 27.29 10.60
C ARG A 408 0.35 27.70 9.38
N GLY A 409 0.00 28.98 9.33
CA GLY A 409 -1.01 29.49 8.40
C GLY A 409 -2.36 28.81 8.64
N VAL A 410 -3.00 28.37 7.55
CA VAL A 410 -4.30 27.67 7.58
C VAL A 410 -4.21 26.15 7.79
N ARG A 411 -2.98 25.62 7.90
CA ARG A 411 -2.73 24.18 7.99
C ARG A 411 -2.44 23.75 9.42
N MET A 412 -2.91 22.55 9.76
CA MET A 412 -2.51 21.84 10.98
C MET A 412 -1.58 20.69 10.62
N TYR A 413 -0.40 20.69 11.23
CA TYR A 413 0.57 19.61 11.13
C TYR A 413 0.42 18.71 12.34
N ARG A 414 0.42 17.40 12.12
CA ARG A 414 0.10 16.41 13.14
C ARG A 414 1.25 15.45 13.29
N PHE A 415 1.68 15.21 14.52
CA PHE A 415 2.57 14.10 14.87
C PHE A 415 1.86 13.15 15.82
N MET A 416 1.82 11.88 15.47
CA MET A 416 1.44 10.79 16.38
C MET A 416 2.64 9.92 16.67
N PHE A 417 2.97 9.76 17.94
CA PHE A 417 4.00 8.88 18.46
C PHE A 417 3.31 7.68 19.08
N THR A 418 3.71 6.46 18.72
CA THR A 418 3.14 5.23 19.28
C THR A 418 4.25 4.30 19.72
N GLY A 419 4.08 3.61 20.84
CA GLY A 419 4.98 2.54 21.27
C GLY A 419 4.32 1.57 22.27
N PRO A 420 4.97 0.43 22.57
CA PRO A 420 4.46 -0.52 23.56
C PRO A 420 4.29 0.10 24.96
N GLY A 421 3.48 -0.51 25.82
CA GLY A 421 3.18 0.00 27.16
C GLY A 421 4.41 0.34 28.04
N GLY A 422 5.52 -0.40 27.87
CA GLY A 422 6.78 -0.15 28.59
C GLY A 422 7.69 0.92 27.98
N SER A 423 7.29 1.59 26.89
CA SER A 423 8.16 2.51 26.14
C SER A 423 7.97 3.99 26.46
N SER A 424 7.32 4.35 27.59
CA SER A 424 6.90 5.74 27.87
C SER A 424 8.04 6.76 27.78
N GLN A 425 9.19 6.51 28.43
CA GLN A 425 10.33 7.44 28.41
C GLN A 425 10.90 7.58 27.00
N ARG A 426 11.16 6.45 26.31
CA ARG A 426 11.69 6.45 24.93
C ARG A 426 10.74 7.16 23.96
N LEU A 427 9.43 7.00 24.14
CA LEU A 427 8.41 7.69 23.36
C LEU A 427 8.46 9.20 23.60
N TYR A 428 8.63 9.63 24.85
CA TYR A 428 8.77 11.02 25.22
C TYR A 428 10.05 11.65 24.64
N ASP A 429 11.18 10.94 24.68
CA ASP A 429 12.45 11.41 24.10
C ASP A 429 12.32 11.57 22.57
N ALA A 430 11.72 10.56 21.90
CA ALA A 430 11.45 10.62 20.47
C ALA A 430 10.51 11.77 20.10
N TYR A 431 9.48 12.01 20.91
CA TYR A 431 8.59 13.16 20.80
C TYR A 431 9.38 14.47 20.88
N ARG A 432 10.17 14.67 21.94
CA ARG A 432 10.90 15.92 22.14
C ARG A 432 11.87 16.19 21.01
N GLU A 433 12.72 15.24 20.63
CA GLU A 433 13.71 15.43 19.57
C GLU A 433 13.03 15.76 18.22
N THR A 434 11.96 15.03 17.88
CA THR A 434 11.28 15.23 16.60
C THR A 434 10.58 16.57 16.54
N VAL A 435 9.79 16.88 17.56
CA VAL A 435 8.91 18.04 17.58
C VAL A 435 9.71 19.34 17.71
N THR A 436 10.75 19.38 18.55
CA THR A 436 11.64 20.55 18.66
C THR A 436 12.39 20.85 17.37
N SER A 437 12.64 19.84 16.53
CA SER A 437 13.26 20.03 15.22
C SER A 437 12.32 20.60 14.15
N PHE A 438 11.00 20.56 14.37
CA PHE A 438 9.99 20.98 13.40
C PHE A 438 10.00 22.49 13.18
N ARG A 439 10.26 22.93 11.95
CA ARG A 439 10.37 24.36 11.61
C ARG A 439 9.98 24.66 10.17
N GLY A 440 9.67 25.92 9.91
CA GLY A 440 9.56 26.45 8.55
C GLY A 440 10.93 26.53 7.85
N VAL A 441 10.93 26.53 6.51
CA VAL A 441 12.14 26.75 5.69
C VAL A 441 11.97 27.91 4.69
N SER A 442 13.09 28.55 4.35
CA SER A 442 13.15 29.55 3.28
C SER A 442 12.90 28.91 1.90
N PRO A 443 12.53 29.68 0.86
CA PRO A 443 12.39 29.15 -0.49
C PRO A 443 13.73 28.59 -1.02
N SER A 444 14.85 29.24 -0.69
CA SER A 444 16.18 28.80 -1.10
C SER A 444 16.55 27.43 -0.53
N VAL A 445 16.25 27.18 0.74
CA VAL A 445 16.46 25.87 1.37
C VAL A 445 15.56 24.81 0.73
N ALA A 446 14.28 25.13 0.47
CA ALA A 446 13.35 24.22 -0.19
C ALA A 446 13.81 23.85 -1.62
N GLN A 447 14.26 24.82 -2.41
CA GLN A 447 14.75 24.62 -3.78
C GLN A 447 16.09 23.87 -3.84
N GLY A 448 16.87 23.89 -2.76
CA GLY A 448 18.10 23.11 -2.64
C GLY A 448 17.85 21.60 -2.59
N TRP A 449 16.66 21.17 -2.15
CA TRP A 449 16.28 19.77 -2.10
C TRP A 449 15.65 19.36 -3.43
N ARG A 450 16.39 18.55 -4.18
CA ARG A 450 15.97 18.07 -5.50
C ARG A 450 15.69 16.57 -5.48
N PRO A 451 14.78 16.09 -6.35
CA PRO A 451 14.51 14.67 -6.47
C PRO A 451 15.78 13.92 -6.88
N TYR A 452 15.91 12.70 -6.38
CA TYR A 452 16.92 11.79 -6.93
C TYR A 452 16.45 11.30 -8.30
N ARG A 453 17.42 10.95 -9.15
CA ARG A 453 17.13 10.42 -10.49
C ARG A 453 17.96 9.19 -10.78
N ILE A 454 17.35 8.27 -11.52
CA ILE A 454 18.04 7.13 -12.12
C ILE A 454 18.88 7.65 -13.29
N ARG A 455 20.18 7.35 -13.28
CA ARG A 455 21.05 7.54 -14.43
C ARG A 455 21.57 6.19 -14.89
N ILE A 456 21.57 6.00 -16.20
CA ILE A 456 22.12 4.80 -16.81
C ILE A 456 23.57 5.06 -17.17
N VAL A 457 24.45 4.21 -16.69
CA VAL A 457 25.89 4.27 -16.91
C VAL A 457 26.30 3.02 -17.67
N ARG A 458 27.12 3.20 -18.71
CA ARG A 458 27.81 2.09 -19.37
C ARG A 458 29.07 1.76 -18.59
N VAL A 459 29.20 0.50 -18.18
CA VAL A 459 30.37 -0.03 -17.47
C VAL A 459 31.59 0.02 -18.39
N ARG A 460 32.70 0.57 -17.91
CA ARG A 460 33.99 0.63 -18.59
C ARG A 460 34.92 -0.46 -18.09
N ARG A 461 35.98 -0.76 -18.84
CA ARG A 461 37.06 -1.64 -18.36
C ARG A 461 37.62 -1.09 -17.03
N GLY A 462 37.75 -1.96 -16.03
CA GLY A 462 38.19 -1.59 -14.69
C GLY A 462 37.12 -0.95 -13.78
N ASP A 463 35.87 -0.79 -14.22
CA ASP A 463 34.78 -0.45 -13.29
C ASP A 463 34.53 -1.60 -12.31
N THR A 464 34.41 -1.24 -11.03
CA THR A 464 33.99 -2.17 -9.97
C THR A 464 32.67 -1.72 -9.37
N VAL A 465 31.96 -2.65 -8.74
CA VAL A 465 30.73 -2.34 -7.99
C VAL A 465 31.00 -1.24 -6.97
N ALA A 466 32.05 -1.38 -6.16
CA ALA A 466 32.45 -0.38 -5.17
C ALA A 466 32.70 1.01 -5.79
N ARG A 467 33.37 1.08 -6.96
CA ARG A 467 33.65 2.35 -7.65
C ARG A 467 32.37 3.05 -8.10
N LEU A 468 31.44 2.32 -8.70
CA LEU A 468 30.18 2.90 -9.15
C LEU A 468 29.22 3.19 -7.98
N ALA A 469 29.22 2.36 -6.95
CA ALA A 469 28.42 2.55 -5.74
C ALA A 469 28.77 3.86 -5.00
N ARG A 470 30.03 4.30 -5.00
CA ARG A 470 30.42 5.61 -4.42
C ARG A 470 29.76 6.82 -5.09
N ARG A 471 29.20 6.66 -6.28
CA ARG A 471 28.47 7.71 -7.01
C ARG A 471 26.99 7.75 -6.64
N MET A 472 26.51 6.81 -5.83
CA MET A 472 25.12 6.71 -5.43
C MET A 472 24.77 7.80 -4.42
N ALA A 473 23.73 8.58 -4.72
CA ALA A 473 23.14 9.52 -3.77
C ALA A 473 22.19 8.78 -2.81
N VAL A 474 22.74 7.90 -1.98
CA VAL A 474 22.03 7.16 -0.93
C VAL A 474 22.81 7.26 0.38
N ASP A 475 22.10 7.29 1.50
CA ASP A 475 22.73 7.65 2.79
C ASP A 475 23.63 6.54 3.37
N ARG A 476 23.23 5.28 3.22
CA ARG A 476 23.90 4.11 3.81
C ARG A 476 23.82 2.90 2.89
N PHE A 477 24.76 1.97 3.04
CA PHE A 477 24.81 0.71 2.28
C PHE A 477 24.81 0.94 0.76
N ALA A 478 25.65 1.85 0.26
CA ALA A 478 25.65 2.25 -1.15
C ALA A 478 25.93 1.10 -2.11
N GLU A 479 26.85 0.19 -1.76
CA GLU A 479 27.14 -1.00 -2.56
C GLU A 479 25.95 -1.96 -2.61
N GLU A 480 25.30 -2.22 -1.48
CA GLU A 480 24.11 -3.08 -1.43
C GLU A 480 22.95 -2.48 -2.21
N HIS A 481 22.72 -1.16 -2.09
CA HIS A 481 21.76 -0.46 -2.94
C HIS A 481 22.07 -0.63 -4.42
N PHE A 482 23.33 -0.39 -4.81
CA PHE A 482 23.75 -0.53 -6.20
C PHE A 482 23.51 -1.95 -6.71
N ARG A 483 23.85 -2.98 -5.93
CA ARG A 483 23.63 -4.38 -6.29
C ARG A 483 22.14 -4.69 -6.43
N VAL A 484 21.34 -4.34 -5.43
CA VAL A 484 19.88 -4.57 -5.41
C VAL A 484 19.20 -3.93 -6.61
N ILE A 485 19.46 -2.64 -6.87
CA ILE A 485 18.79 -1.99 -7.99
C ILE A 485 19.27 -2.54 -9.33
N ASN A 486 20.46 -3.13 -9.44
CA ASN A 486 20.98 -3.65 -10.72
C ASN A 486 20.75 -5.16 -10.94
N GLY A 487 20.08 -5.83 -9.99
CA GLY A 487 19.84 -7.28 -10.04
C GLY A 487 21.14 -8.08 -9.88
N LEU A 488 22.12 -7.56 -9.13
CA LEU A 488 23.42 -8.22 -8.93
C LEU A 488 23.43 -9.00 -7.62
N GLY A 489 23.90 -10.24 -7.66
CA GLY A 489 24.23 -11.06 -6.51
C GLY A 489 25.45 -10.54 -5.73
N PRO A 490 25.76 -11.16 -4.56
CA PRO A 490 26.87 -10.74 -3.71
C PRO A 490 28.26 -10.90 -4.37
N ARG A 491 28.41 -11.88 -5.27
CA ARG A 491 29.67 -12.23 -5.92
C ARG A 491 29.76 -11.77 -7.38
N ASP A 492 28.68 -11.23 -7.92
CA ASP A 492 28.62 -10.82 -9.31
C ASP A 492 29.59 -9.66 -9.59
N ARG A 493 30.24 -9.75 -10.74
CA ARG A 493 31.17 -8.74 -11.26
C ARG A 493 30.49 -7.92 -12.36
N LEU A 494 30.97 -6.70 -12.58
CA LEU A 494 30.48 -5.87 -13.67
C LEU A 494 31.11 -6.32 -14.99
N ILE A 495 30.30 -6.43 -16.04
CA ILE A 495 30.75 -6.76 -17.39
C ILE A 495 30.97 -5.44 -18.17
N PRO A 496 32.18 -5.18 -18.71
CA PRO A 496 32.41 -4.02 -19.57
C PRO A 496 31.39 -3.95 -20.71
N GLY A 497 30.88 -2.75 -21.00
CA GLY A 497 29.85 -2.52 -22.00
C GLY A 497 28.41 -2.65 -21.46
N GLN A 498 28.18 -3.35 -20.35
CA GLN A 498 26.84 -3.48 -19.76
C GLN A 498 26.32 -2.12 -19.26
N ARG A 499 24.99 -1.93 -19.29
CA ARG A 499 24.34 -0.77 -18.70
C ARG A 499 23.87 -1.08 -17.28
N VAL A 500 24.14 -0.15 -16.37
CA VAL A 500 23.75 -0.20 -14.95
C VAL A 500 23.10 1.10 -14.52
N LYS A 501 22.20 1.02 -13.55
CA LYS A 501 21.54 2.12 -12.87
C LYS A 501 22.44 2.65 -11.76
N ILE A 502 22.55 3.97 -11.67
CA ILE A 502 22.98 4.68 -10.46
C ILE A 502 21.93 5.70 -10.06
N VAL A 503 21.82 5.96 -8.76
CA VAL A 503 20.96 7.01 -8.21
C VAL A 503 21.81 8.26 -8.01
N THR A 504 21.38 9.40 -8.52
CA THR A 504 22.13 10.66 -8.38
C THR A 504 21.26 11.77 -7.82
N SER A 505 21.88 12.68 -7.07
CA SER A 505 21.27 13.97 -6.76
C SER A 505 21.04 14.73 -8.06
N GLY A 506 19.86 15.33 -8.23
CA GLY A 506 19.59 16.24 -9.34
C GLY A 506 20.39 17.55 -9.24
N ARG A 507 21.73 17.50 -9.20
CA ARG A 507 22.59 18.68 -9.26
C ARG A 507 22.60 19.21 -10.70
N ARG A 508 22.66 20.53 -10.86
CA ARG A 508 22.73 21.23 -12.15
C ARG A 508 23.90 20.65 -12.97
N ARG A 509 23.75 20.44 -14.28
CA ARG A 509 24.94 20.33 -15.15
C ARG A 509 25.75 21.61 -14.93
N GLY A 510 27.02 21.49 -14.55
CA GLY A 510 27.95 22.61 -14.36
C GLY A 510 27.96 23.18 -12.93
N SER A 511 28.80 22.60 -12.07
CA SER A 511 29.57 23.28 -11.02
C SER A 511 30.88 22.56 -10.88
#